data_AF-A0A131ZYE4-F1
#
_entry.id   AF-A0A131ZYE4-F1
#
_cell.length_a   1.000
_cell.length_b   1.000
_cell.length_c   1.000
_cell.angle_alpha   90.00
_cell.angle_beta   90.00
_cell.angle_gamma   90.00
#
_symmetry.space_group_name_H-M   'P 1'
#
loop_
_entity.id
_entity.type
_entity.pdbx_description
1 polymer ?
#
loop_
_entity_poly.entity_id
_entity_poly.type
_entity_poly.pdbx_seq_one_letter_code
_entity_poly.pdbx_strand_id
1 'polypeptide(L)'
;MAMITIERIVSAKRSNQKNISENNNENNSNDQPTNPDVTKSSEIYIAVRGADIIFPHNECHRYSKIAHASISELLQKHLEAILQLLRPQDCMKMAVRLESQISLTRSRYLLVVSNETEQCCLLGIDYESEATIGLVLSIWNDMQIMLDGDGGFRITSGNRHHIFKPVSVQAMWSIFQALHLATKKSVKNNYYEGGGSHRWMSPGMVIN
;
A
#
# COMPACT_ATOMS: atom_id res chain seq x y z
N MET A 1 -10.51 12.93 13.17
CA MET A 1 -9.60 11.84 12.74
C MET A 1 -9.64 10.75 13.78
N ALA A 2 -9.23 9.54 13.42
CA ALA A 2 -9.16 8.42 14.34
C ALA A 2 -7.95 7.53 13.98
N MET A 3 -7.35 6.87 14.96
CA MET A 3 -6.19 5.98 14.72
C MET A 3 -6.60 4.51 14.80
N ILE A 4 -6.06 3.70 13.89
CA ILE A 4 -6.14 2.24 13.88
C ILE A 4 -4.72 1.71 14.07
N THR A 5 -4.51 0.89 15.09
CA THR A 5 -3.27 0.12 15.22
C THR A 5 -3.55 -1.30 14.72
N ILE A 6 -2.76 -1.78 13.76
CA ILE A 6 -2.85 -3.14 13.24
C ILE A 6 -1.52 -3.85 13.52
N GLU A 7 -1.60 -5.01 14.17
CA GLU A 7 -0.44 -5.89 14.32
C GLU A 7 -0.30 -6.77 13.09
N ARG A 8 0.90 -6.81 12.52
CA ARG A 8 1.22 -7.65 11.38
C ARG A 8 2.35 -8.61 11.73
N ILE A 9 2.15 -9.88 11.45
CA ILE A 9 3.19 -10.89 11.61
C ILE A 9 4.10 -10.82 10.37
N VAL A 10 5.35 -10.41 10.57
CA VAL A 10 6.34 -10.31 9.48
C VAL A 10 7.45 -11.30 9.74
N SER A 11 7.61 -12.26 8.83
CA SER A 11 8.79 -13.12 8.85
C SER A 11 9.96 -12.33 8.25
N ALA A 12 10.80 -11.73 9.09
CA ALA A 12 12.02 -11.08 8.65
C ALA A 12 12.96 -12.14 8.03
N LYS A 13 13.05 -12.19 6.70
CA LYS A 13 14.22 -12.81 6.06
C LYS A 13 15.35 -11.78 6.12
N ARG A 14 16.21 -11.89 7.14
CA ARG A 14 17.47 -11.14 7.18
C ARG A 14 18.24 -11.46 5.90
N SER A 15 18.34 -10.51 4.99
CA SER A 15 19.30 -10.56 3.90
C SER A 15 20.69 -10.45 4.52
N ASN A 16 21.35 -11.57 4.76
CA ASN A 16 22.77 -11.59 5.11
C ASN A 16 23.57 -11.01 3.93
N GLN A 17 23.87 -9.71 3.96
CA GLN A 17 25.00 -9.18 3.22
C GLN A 17 26.25 -9.78 3.84
N LYS A 18 26.84 -10.76 3.14
CA LYS A 18 28.19 -11.27 3.40
C LYS A 18 29.18 -10.10 3.28
N ASN A 19 29.67 -9.60 4.40
CA ASN A 19 30.97 -8.93 4.42
C ASN A 19 32.03 -10.01 4.59
N ILE A 20 32.83 -10.20 3.54
CA ILE A 20 34.07 -10.98 3.59
C ILE A 20 35.10 -10.13 4.31
N SER A 21 35.55 -10.62 5.47
CA SER A 21 36.87 -10.32 6.00
C SER A 21 37.31 -11.50 6.88
N GLU A 22 38.38 -12.15 6.44
CA GLU A 22 39.09 -13.24 7.11
C GLU A 22 39.59 -12.81 8.49
N ASN A 23 39.35 -13.62 9.54
CA ASN A 23 40.41 -14.16 10.40
C ASN A 23 39.86 -15.03 11.55
N ASN A 24 40.39 -16.26 11.57
CA ASN A 24 40.51 -17.29 12.61
C ASN A 24 40.09 -16.97 14.05
N ASN A 25 39.26 -17.84 14.66
CA ASN A 25 39.70 -18.79 15.70
C ASN A 25 38.56 -19.71 16.18
N GLU A 26 38.96 -20.92 16.58
CA GLU A 26 38.17 -22.09 16.96
C GLU A 26 37.39 -21.93 18.29
N ASN A 27 36.18 -22.53 18.37
CA ASN A 27 35.80 -23.59 19.33
C ASN A 27 34.30 -23.57 19.77
N ASN A 28 33.77 -24.80 19.87
CA ASN A 28 32.65 -25.29 20.70
C ASN A 28 31.18 -25.16 20.23
N SER A 29 30.73 -26.24 19.58
CA SER A 29 29.54 -27.07 19.89
C SER A 29 28.33 -26.44 20.62
N ASN A 30 27.19 -26.33 19.90
CA ASN A 30 25.91 -26.98 20.21
C ASN A 30 24.83 -26.49 19.22
N ASP A 31 24.63 -27.22 18.12
CA ASP A 31 23.55 -26.97 17.17
C ASP A 31 22.22 -27.57 17.69
N GLN A 32 21.39 -26.75 18.32
CA GLN A 32 19.94 -26.91 18.23
C GLN A 32 19.41 -25.93 17.17
N PRO A 33 18.49 -26.35 16.28
CA PRO A 33 17.90 -25.43 15.31
C PRO A 33 16.97 -24.46 16.05
N THR A 34 17.45 -23.26 16.34
CA THR A 34 16.63 -22.16 16.83
C THR A 34 15.60 -21.80 15.76
N ASN A 35 14.31 -21.94 16.12
CA ASN A 35 13.19 -21.49 15.31
C ASN A 35 13.46 -20.07 14.77
N PRO A 36 13.17 -19.78 13.48
CA PRO A 36 13.31 -18.43 12.96
C PRO A 36 12.41 -17.50 13.76
N ASP A 37 13.01 -16.57 14.49
CA ASP A 37 12.33 -15.61 15.36
C ASP A 37 11.39 -14.76 14.51
N VAL A 38 10.09 -15.00 14.64
CA VAL A 38 9.04 -14.27 13.93
C VAL A 38 8.91 -12.89 14.58
N THR A 39 9.59 -11.90 14.02
CA THR A 39 9.49 -10.51 14.48
C THR A 39 8.10 -9.95 14.16
N LYS A 40 7.24 -9.79 15.17
CA LYS A 40 5.97 -9.06 15.02
C LYS A 40 6.24 -7.57 14.82
N SER A 41 5.70 -6.97 13.76
CA SER A 41 5.76 -5.53 13.51
C SER A 41 4.37 -4.93 13.62
N SER A 42 4.20 -3.92 14.47
CA SER A 42 2.95 -3.15 14.53
C SER A 42 3.01 -1.97 13.56
N GLU A 43 1.97 -1.83 12.74
CA GLU A 43 1.78 -0.70 11.84
C GLU A 43 0.60 0.14 12.35
N ILE A 44 0.77 1.47 12.35
CA ILE A 44 -0.27 2.39 12.82
C ILE A 44 -0.80 3.15 11.60
N TYR A 45 -2.12 3.20 11.47
CA TYR A 45 -2.84 3.87 10.40
C TYR A 45 -3.78 4.94 10.97
N ILE A 46 -4.05 6.00 10.21
CA ILE A 46 -4.96 7.08 10.57
C ILE A 46 -6.10 7.09 9.55
N ALA A 47 -7.33 7.00 10.05
CA ALA A 47 -8.55 7.13 9.26
C ALA A 47 -9.14 8.54 9.42
N VAL A 48 -9.38 9.22 8.30
CA VAL A 48 -10.04 10.53 8.25
C VAL A 48 -11.54 10.32 8.09
N ARG A 49 -12.25 10.29 9.23
CA ARG A 49 -13.72 10.18 9.27
C ARG A 49 -14.38 11.27 8.43
N GLY A 50 -15.31 10.88 7.56
CA GLY A 50 -16.03 11.78 6.65
C GLY A 50 -15.35 12.00 5.30
N ALA A 51 -14.06 11.69 5.18
CA ALA A 51 -13.34 11.72 3.91
C ALA A 51 -13.04 10.31 3.36
N ASP A 52 -13.16 9.25 4.18
CA ASP A 52 -12.82 7.86 3.84
C ASP A 52 -11.41 7.71 3.24
N ILE A 53 -10.45 8.30 3.93
CA ILE A 53 -9.02 8.25 3.60
C ILE A 53 -8.26 7.58 4.74
N ILE A 54 -7.33 6.71 4.40
CA ILE A 54 -6.44 6.01 5.31
C ILE A 54 -4.98 6.32 4.95
N PHE A 55 -4.18 6.66 5.95
CA PHE A 55 -2.75 6.92 5.82
C PHE A 55 -1.94 6.12 6.84
N PRO A 56 -0.69 5.74 6.53
CA PRO A 56 0.23 5.26 7.56
C PRO A 56 0.63 6.44 8.47
N HIS A 57 0.70 6.19 9.78
CA HIS A 57 0.89 7.23 10.81
C HIS A 57 2.23 7.96 10.69
N ASN A 58 3.27 7.23 10.31
CA ASN A 58 4.65 7.74 10.15
C ASN A 58 4.80 8.77 9.03
N GLU A 59 3.85 8.87 8.10
CA GLU A 59 3.87 9.89 7.02
C GLU A 59 3.11 11.16 7.40
N CYS A 60 2.38 11.16 8.53
CA CYS A 60 1.59 12.30 9.00
C CYS A 60 2.43 13.28 9.85
N HIS A 61 3.25 14.11 9.19
CA HIS A 61 4.12 15.10 9.85
C HIS A 61 3.41 16.27 10.56
N ARG A 62 2.07 16.32 10.63
CA ARG A 62 1.38 17.53 11.14
C ARG A 62 0.04 17.40 11.87
N TYR A 63 -0.42 16.20 12.23
CA TYR A 63 -1.74 16.04 12.90
C TYR A 63 -1.72 15.17 14.17
N SER A 64 -0.57 15.06 14.83
CA SER A 64 -0.40 14.24 16.04
C SER A 64 -0.72 14.98 17.34
N LYS A 65 -1.90 15.60 17.45
CA LYS A 65 -2.44 15.93 18.78
C LYS A 65 -3.94 15.67 18.79
N ILE A 66 -4.29 14.57 19.45
CA ILE A 66 -5.63 14.21 19.94
C ILE A 66 -6.58 13.64 18.88
N ALA A 67 -6.76 12.32 18.89
CA ALA A 67 -7.83 11.62 18.19
C ALA A 67 -8.14 10.26 18.86
N HIS A 68 -8.83 10.29 20.02
CA HIS A 68 -9.43 9.11 20.68
C HIS A 68 -10.89 8.93 20.24
N ALA A 69 -11.16 8.90 18.94
CA ALA A 69 -12.47 8.51 18.46
C ALA A 69 -12.47 7.01 18.17
N SER A 70 -13.49 6.29 18.65
CA SER A 70 -13.71 4.89 18.26
C SER A 70 -13.98 4.81 16.77
N ILE A 71 -13.22 3.95 16.10
CA ILE A 71 -13.42 3.62 14.68
C ILE A 71 -14.48 2.52 14.61
N SER A 72 -15.24 2.50 13.52
CA SER A 72 -16.16 1.37 13.29
C SER A 72 -15.34 0.09 13.18
N GLU A 73 -15.70 -0.93 13.96
CA GLU A 73 -15.10 -2.28 13.89
C GLU A 73 -15.07 -2.81 12.45
N LEU A 74 -16.04 -2.39 11.62
CA LEU A 74 -16.10 -2.70 10.20
C LEU A 74 -14.86 -2.20 9.44
N LEU A 75 -14.45 -0.95 9.66
CA LEU A 75 -13.28 -0.38 8.97
C LEU A 75 -11.98 -1.08 9.40
N GLN A 76 -11.89 -1.46 10.68
CA GLN A 76 -10.75 -2.22 11.18
C GLN A 76 -10.65 -3.59 10.48
N LYS A 77 -11.78 -4.30 10.35
CA LYS A 77 -11.85 -5.57 9.62
C LYS A 77 -11.48 -5.42 8.15
N HIS A 78 -11.96 -4.36 7.48
CA HIS A 78 -11.61 -4.08 6.09
C HIS A 78 -10.10 -3.87 5.96
N LEU A 79 -9.52 -3.03 6.80
CA LEU A 79 -8.09 -2.71 6.75
C LEU A 79 -7.23 -3.94 7.04
N GLU A 80 -7.60 -4.75 8.03
CA GLU A 80 -6.90 -5.99 8.33
C GLU A 80 -6.89 -6.94 7.13
N ALA A 81 -8.05 -7.17 6.50
CA ALA A 81 -8.14 -8.01 5.31
C ALA A 81 -7.34 -7.45 4.11
N ILE A 82 -7.35 -6.12 3.92
CA ILE A 82 -6.56 -5.46 2.88
C ILE A 82 -5.06 -5.67 3.11
N LEU A 83 -4.57 -5.50 4.35
CA LEU A 83 -3.15 -5.65 4.67
C LEU A 83 -2.65 -7.10 4.58
N GLN A 84 -3.55 -8.08 4.74
CA GLN A 84 -3.24 -9.49 4.51
C GLN A 84 -2.94 -9.80 3.03
N LEU A 85 -3.52 -9.04 2.09
CA LEU A 85 -3.22 -9.17 0.66
C LEU A 85 -1.84 -8.64 0.29
N LEU A 86 -1.32 -7.68 1.05
CA LEU A 86 -0.01 -7.08 0.79
C LEU A 86 1.10 -7.99 1.31
N ARG A 87 2.28 -7.90 0.70
CA ARG A 87 3.48 -8.55 1.24
C ARG A 87 4.07 -7.76 2.40
N PRO A 88 4.72 -8.41 3.36
CA PRO A 88 5.31 -7.74 4.52
C PRO A 88 6.19 -6.52 4.21
N GLN A 89 6.93 -6.59 3.11
CA GLN A 89 7.84 -5.55 2.64
C GLN A 89 7.16 -4.40 1.87
N ASP A 90 5.91 -4.56 1.49
CA ASP A 90 5.16 -3.52 0.76
C ASP A 90 4.48 -2.59 1.75
N CYS A 91 4.55 -1.29 1.44
CA CYS A 91 4.00 -0.23 2.27
C CYS A 91 2.76 0.37 1.61
N MET A 92 1.62 0.33 2.30
CA MET A 92 0.44 1.08 1.89
C MET A 92 0.62 2.57 2.25
N LYS A 93 0.81 3.40 1.23
CA LYS A 93 0.98 4.86 1.38
C LYS A 93 -0.32 5.59 1.60
N MET A 94 -1.39 5.08 0.99
CA MET A 94 -2.73 5.64 1.11
C MET A 94 -3.75 4.59 0.70
N ALA A 95 -4.93 4.63 1.31
CA ALA A 95 -6.14 4.04 0.75
C ALA A 95 -7.27 5.07 0.73
N VAL A 96 -8.04 5.10 -0.34
CA VAL A 96 -9.29 5.86 -0.44
C VAL A 96 -10.44 4.93 -0.79
N ARG A 97 -11.61 5.17 -0.20
CA ARG A 97 -12.83 4.49 -0.62
C ARG A 97 -13.35 5.09 -1.92
N LEU A 98 -13.80 4.23 -2.82
CA LEU A 98 -14.47 4.58 -4.06
C LEU A 98 -15.99 4.43 -3.93
N GLU A 99 -16.72 5.18 -4.73
CA GLU A 99 -18.14 4.98 -4.95
C GLU A 99 -18.39 3.59 -5.54
N SER A 100 -19.40 2.89 -5.01
CA SER A 100 -19.87 1.61 -5.53
C SER A 100 -21.28 1.82 -6.10
N GLN A 101 -21.40 1.82 -7.44
CA GLN A 101 -22.67 2.00 -8.13
C GLN A 101 -23.53 0.72 -8.15
N ILE A 102 -22.93 -0.45 -7.88
CA ILE A 102 -23.51 -1.76 -8.17
C ILE A 102 -23.98 -2.48 -6.89
N SER A 103 -23.33 -2.26 -5.75
CA SER A 103 -23.73 -2.90 -4.49
C SER A 103 -23.42 -2.01 -3.28
N LEU A 104 -24.40 -1.91 -2.37
CA LEU A 104 -24.26 -1.26 -1.06
C LEU A 104 -23.44 -2.12 -0.07
N THR A 105 -23.32 -3.43 -0.29
CA THR A 105 -22.56 -4.36 0.59
C THR A 105 -21.08 -4.37 0.28
N ARG A 106 -20.70 -4.04 -0.95
CA ARG A 106 -19.30 -4.08 -1.41
C ARG A 106 -18.61 -2.74 -1.21
N SER A 107 -17.53 -2.74 -0.45
CA SER A 107 -16.64 -1.59 -0.31
C SER A 107 -15.49 -1.69 -1.30
N ARG A 108 -15.28 -0.65 -2.10
CA ARG A 108 -14.17 -0.57 -3.04
C ARG A 108 -13.12 0.40 -2.54
N TYR A 109 -11.87 -0.01 -2.58
CA TYR A 109 -10.73 0.81 -2.18
C TYR A 109 -9.75 0.95 -3.33
N LEU A 110 -9.17 2.13 -3.47
CA LEU A 110 -8.01 2.38 -4.30
C LEU A 110 -6.82 2.67 -3.39
N LEU A 111 -5.77 1.87 -3.52
CA LEU A 111 -4.57 1.96 -2.71
C LEU A 111 -3.41 2.47 -3.54
N VAL A 112 -2.56 3.30 -2.94
CA VAL A 112 -1.18 3.54 -3.41
C VAL A 112 -0.27 2.69 -2.54
N VAL A 113 0.46 1.78 -3.18
CA VAL A 113 1.41 0.88 -2.51
C VAL A 113 2.79 1.11 -3.07
N SER A 114 3.82 1.06 -2.24
CA SER A 114 5.21 1.08 -2.68
C SER A 114 6.00 -0.10 -2.13
N ASN A 115 6.98 -0.57 -2.89
CA ASN A 115 7.97 -1.51 -2.36
C ASN A 115 9.13 -0.78 -1.64
N GLU A 116 10.12 -1.54 -1.15
CA GLU A 116 11.33 -1.04 -0.48
C GLU A 116 12.18 -0.08 -1.34
N THR A 117 12.08 -0.19 -2.67
CA THR A 117 12.80 0.67 -3.63
C THR A 117 11.99 1.90 -4.07
N GLU A 118 10.90 2.21 -3.36
CA GLU A 118 9.96 3.30 -3.68
C GLU A 118 9.29 3.21 -5.07
N GLN A 119 9.26 2.02 -5.67
CA GLN A 119 8.48 1.77 -6.89
C GLN A 119 7.01 1.64 -6.49
N CYS A 120 6.14 2.44 -7.09
CA CYS A 120 4.75 2.55 -6.68
C CYS A 120 3.79 1.85 -7.64
N CYS A 121 2.71 1.32 -7.10
CA CYS A 121 1.59 0.81 -7.87
C CYS A 121 0.26 1.22 -7.25
N LEU A 122 -0.77 1.09 -8.07
CA LEU A 122 -2.16 1.20 -7.69
C LEU A 122 -2.76 -0.20 -7.57
N LEU A 123 -3.45 -0.42 -6.45
CA LEU A 123 -4.26 -1.62 -6.24
C LEU A 123 -5.73 -1.21 -6.10
N GLY A 124 -6.60 -1.82 -6.91
CA GLY A 124 -8.04 -1.77 -6.69
C GLY A 124 -8.44 -2.97 -5.86
N ILE A 125 -8.96 -2.72 -4.65
CA ILE A 125 -9.38 -3.75 -3.72
C ILE A 125 -10.89 -3.72 -3.57
N ASP A 126 -11.50 -4.90 -3.59
CA ASP A 126 -12.90 -5.11 -3.32
C ASP A 126 -13.06 -5.90 -2.02
N TYR A 127 -13.86 -5.37 -1.11
CA TYR A 127 -14.20 -6.02 0.15
C TYR A 127 -15.69 -6.28 0.24
N GLU A 128 -16.05 -7.53 0.51
CA GLU A 128 -17.41 -7.97 0.84
C GLU A 128 -17.39 -8.86 2.10
N SER A 129 -17.09 -10.15 1.94
CA SER A 129 -16.74 -11.06 3.06
C SER A 129 -15.24 -11.20 3.26
N GLU A 130 -14.49 -11.05 2.16
CA GLU A 130 -13.03 -11.09 2.10
C GLU A 130 -12.53 -9.97 1.18
N ALA A 131 -11.25 -9.61 1.32
CA ALA A 131 -10.60 -8.64 0.45
C ALA A 131 -10.06 -9.35 -0.80
N THR A 132 -10.29 -8.79 -1.98
CA THR A 132 -9.76 -9.30 -3.25
C THR A 132 -9.14 -8.18 -4.09
N ILE A 133 -8.10 -8.50 -4.86
CA ILE A 133 -7.45 -7.55 -5.77
C ILE A 133 -8.14 -7.62 -7.13
N GLY A 134 -8.89 -6.57 -7.49
CA GLY A 134 -9.56 -6.44 -8.79
C GLY A 134 -8.76 -5.66 -9.84
N LEU A 135 -7.75 -4.89 -9.41
CA LEU A 135 -6.90 -4.11 -10.30
C LEU A 135 -5.47 -4.04 -9.76
N VAL A 136 -4.49 -4.22 -10.63
CA VAL A 136 -3.08 -3.92 -10.38
C VAL A 136 -2.58 -3.03 -11.51
N LEU A 137 -2.13 -1.81 -11.19
CA LEU A 137 -1.63 -0.86 -12.17
C LEU A 137 -0.31 -0.25 -11.69
N SER A 138 0.77 -0.53 -12.40
CA SER A 138 2.09 0.06 -12.12
C SER A 138 2.09 1.56 -12.42
N ILE A 139 2.80 2.35 -11.61
CA ILE A 139 2.96 3.79 -11.86
C ILE A 139 4.22 3.97 -12.71
N TRP A 140 4.02 4.18 -14.01
CA TRP A 140 5.08 4.43 -14.97
C TRP A 140 5.35 5.92 -15.15
N ASN A 141 6.45 6.26 -15.83
CA ASN A 141 6.83 7.61 -16.18
C ASN A 141 5.89 8.27 -17.21
N ASP A 142 5.18 7.49 -18.01
CA ASP A 142 4.23 7.93 -19.04
C ASP A 142 2.78 8.01 -18.54
N MET A 143 2.55 7.67 -17.27
CA MET A 143 1.22 7.68 -16.65
C MET A 143 0.66 9.10 -16.62
N GLN A 144 -0.52 9.30 -17.20
CA GLN A 144 -1.22 10.57 -17.20
C GLN A 144 -2.42 10.52 -16.26
N ILE A 145 -2.56 11.55 -15.43
CA ILE A 145 -3.64 11.66 -14.46
C ILE A 145 -4.40 12.96 -14.76
N MET A 146 -5.70 12.86 -14.98
CA MET A 146 -6.56 13.99 -15.34
C MET A 146 -7.80 13.99 -14.46
N LEU A 147 -8.34 15.17 -14.13
CA LEU A 147 -9.64 15.25 -13.46
C LEU A 147 -10.75 14.88 -14.45
N ASP A 148 -11.78 14.20 -13.94
CA ASP A 148 -13.00 13.92 -14.69
C ASP A 148 -14.12 14.83 -14.15
N GLY A 149 -14.95 15.37 -15.04
CA GLY A 149 -15.88 16.48 -14.73
C GLY A 149 -17.03 16.14 -13.77
N ASP A 150 -17.10 14.90 -13.31
CA ASP A 150 -18.17 14.33 -12.49
C ASP A 150 -17.74 13.98 -11.05
N GLY A 151 -16.63 14.55 -10.58
CA GLY A 151 -16.09 14.28 -9.25
C GLY A 151 -15.14 13.07 -9.18
N GLY A 152 -14.73 12.56 -10.34
CA GLY A 152 -13.71 11.52 -10.46
C GLY A 152 -12.37 12.03 -11.01
N PHE A 153 -11.49 11.08 -11.26
CA PHE A 153 -10.26 11.31 -12.02
C PHE A 153 -9.97 10.10 -12.91
N ARG A 154 -9.31 10.38 -14.03
CA ARG A 154 -8.88 9.41 -15.02
C ARG A 154 -7.39 9.18 -14.92
N ILE A 155 -7.02 7.91 -15.05
CA ILE A 155 -5.65 7.47 -15.24
C ILE A 155 -5.52 6.86 -16.63
N THR A 156 -4.50 7.29 -17.36
CA THR A 156 -4.11 6.72 -18.64
C THR A 156 -2.71 6.14 -18.52
N SER A 157 -2.54 4.88 -18.90
CA SER A 157 -1.25 4.22 -19.01
C SER A 157 -1.23 3.39 -20.29
N GLY A 158 -0.35 3.75 -21.23
CA GLY A 158 -0.42 3.26 -22.61
C GLY A 158 -1.83 3.43 -23.20
N ASN A 159 -2.41 2.32 -23.67
CA ASN A 159 -3.75 2.30 -24.28
C ASN A 159 -4.88 2.00 -23.29
N ARG A 160 -4.60 1.96 -21.98
CA ARG A 160 -5.58 1.64 -20.94
C ARG A 160 -5.99 2.90 -20.19
N HIS A 161 -7.31 3.09 -20.05
CA HIS A 161 -7.89 4.19 -19.30
C HIS A 161 -8.74 3.66 -18.15
N HIS A 162 -8.55 4.21 -16.96
CA HIS A 162 -9.33 3.86 -15.77
C HIS A 162 -9.91 5.13 -15.17
N ILE A 163 -11.20 5.10 -14.81
CA ILE A 163 -11.87 6.20 -14.12
C ILE A 163 -12.17 5.75 -12.71
N PHE A 164 -11.77 6.59 -11.74
CA PHE A 164 -12.02 6.36 -10.33
C PHE A 164 -12.85 7.49 -9.76
N LYS A 165 -13.83 7.13 -8.93
CA LYS A 165 -14.70 8.07 -8.23
C LYS A 165 -14.56 7.88 -6.73
N PRO A 166 -13.68 8.64 -6.07
CA PRO A 166 -13.58 8.62 -4.61
C PRO A 166 -14.85 9.18 -3.98
N VAL A 167 -15.25 8.66 -2.83
CA VAL A 167 -16.52 9.03 -2.17
C VAL A 167 -16.61 10.49 -1.70
N SER A 168 -15.52 11.24 -1.77
CA SER A 168 -15.48 12.65 -1.40
C SER A 168 -14.45 13.43 -2.21
N VAL A 169 -14.68 14.75 -2.35
CA VAL A 169 -13.72 15.68 -2.96
C VAL A 169 -12.38 15.65 -2.21
N GLN A 170 -12.39 15.49 -0.88
CA GLN A 170 -11.16 15.38 -0.09
C GLN A 170 -10.37 14.10 -0.41
N ALA A 171 -11.05 12.95 -0.52
CA ALA A 171 -10.42 11.70 -0.95
C ALA A 171 -9.85 11.83 -2.36
N MET A 172 -10.62 12.41 -3.27
CA MET A 172 -10.22 12.67 -4.64
C MET A 172 -8.93 13.49 -4.71
N TRP A 173 -8.87 14.63 -4.05
CA TRP A 173 -7.67 15.45 -4.07
C TRP A 173 -6.48 14.77 -3.41
N SER A 174 -6.70 14.02 -2.32
CA SER A 174 -5.63 13.33 -1.61
C SER A 174 -4.97 12.27 -2.49
N ILE A 175 -5.77 11.38 -3.10
CA ILE A 175 -5.25 10.34 -4.00
C ILE A 175 -4.63 10.95 -5.25
N PHE A 176 -5.26 11.99 -5.82
CA PHE A 176 -4.76 12.68 -7.00
C PHE A 176 -3.36 13.27 -6.75
N GLN A 177 -3.16 13.93 -5.61
CA GLN A 177 -1.86 14.49 -5.22
C GLN A 177 -0.81 13.40 -4.96
N ALA A 178 -1.18 12.32 -4.26
CA ALA A 178 -0.29 11.19 -4.01
C ALA A 178 0.19 10.55 -5.32
N LEU A 179 -0.71 10.39 -6.30
CA LEU A 179 -0.38 9.86 -7.61
C LEU A 179 0.52 10.78 -8.44
N HIS A 180 0.30 12.09 -8.39
CA HIS A 180 1.22 13.04 -9.03
C HIS A 180 2.63 12.98 -8.42
N LEU A 181 2.73 12.81 -7.11
CA LEU A 181 4.02 12.64 -6.43
C LEU A 181 4.72 11.34 -6.86
N ALA A 182 3.98 10.22 -6.87
CA ALA A 182 4.51 8.92 -7.31
C ALA A 182 4.94 8.94 -8.79
N THR A 183 4.16 9.61 -9.64
CA THR A 183 4.48 9.77 -11.07
C THR A 183 5.73 10.62 -11.25
N LYS A 184 5.89 11.72 -10.51
CA LYS A 184 7.12 12.53 -10.52
C LYS A 184 8.35 11.71 -10.13
N LYS A 185 8.25 10.83 -9.12
CA LYS A 185 9.33 9.89 -8.76
C LYS A 185 9.63 8.92 -9.91
N SER A 186 8.59 8.39 -10.54
CA SER A 186 8.71 7.46 -11.67
C SER A 186 9.35 8.09 -12.91
N VAL A 187 9.02 9.35 -13.20
CA VAL A 187 9.68 10.16 -14.24
C VAL A 187 11.15 10.38 -13.91
N LYS A 188 11.46 10.80 -12.68
CA LYS A 188 12.84 11.03 -12.24
C LYS A 188 13.72 9.78 -12.35
N ASN A 189 13.16 8.62 -12.01
CA ASN A 189 13.87 7.34 -12.03
C ASN A 189 13.71 6.57 -13.36
N ASN A 190 13.02 7.17 -14.34
CA ASN A 190 12.74 6.59 -15.64
C ASN A 190 12.17 5.16 -15.58
N TYR A 191 11.08 4.98 -14.81
CA TYR A 191 10.36 3.70 -14.75
C TYR A 191 9.42 3.57 -15.95
N TYR A 192 9.59 2.54 -16.78
CA TYR A 192 8.77 2.29 -17.96
C TYR A 192 8.45 0.79 -18.10
N GLU A 193 7.38 0.50 -18.83
CA GLU A 193 6.93 -0.88 -19.09
C GLU A 193 7.99 -1.65 -19.89
N GLY A 194 8.33 -2.86 -19.45
CA GLY A 194 9.43 -3.66 -20.02
C GLY A 194 10.83 -3.30 -19.49
N GLY A 195 10.95 -2.26 -18.66
CA GLY A 195 12.17 -1.98 -17.90
C GLY A 195 12.40 -2.95 -16.74
N GLY A 196 13.48 -2.74 -15.98
CA GLY A 196 13.79 -3.53 -14.79
C GLY A 196 12.94 -3.18 -13.55
N SER A 197 12.27 -2.03 -13.56
CA SER A 197 11.35 -1.58 -12.51
C SER A 197 10.09 -2.44 -12.45
N HIS A 198 9.40 -2.46 -11.30
CA HIS A 198 8.07 -3.05 -11.15
C HIS A 198 8.00 -4.58 -11.37
N ARG A 199 9.14 -5.28 -11.54
CA ARG A 199 9.20 -6.76 -11.63
C ARG A 199 8.58 -7.46 -10.43
N TRP A 200 8.54 -6.79 -9.29
CA TRP A 200 7.90 -7.27 -8.07
C TRP A 200 6.38 -7.42 -8.18
N MET A 201 5.78 -6.91 -9.25
CA MET A 201 4.36 -7.04 -9.57
C MET A 201 4.02 -8.21 -10.51
N SER A 202 4.99 -9.06 -10.86
CA SER A 202 4.72 -10.20 -11.76
C SER A 202 3.79 -11.24 -11.11
N PRO A 203 2.92 -11.91 -11.90
CA PRO A 203 1.95 -12.87 -11.37
C PRO A 203 2.69 -14.00 -10.65
N GLY A 204 2.52 -14.11 -9.34
CA GLY A 204 3.27 -15.02 -8.46
C GLY A 204 4.14 -14.32 -7.41
N MET A 205 4.31 -13.00 -7.50
CA MET A 205 5.08 -12.21 -6.53
C MET A 205 4.27 -11.13 -5.83
N VAL A 206 2.98 -10.93 -6.15
CA VAL A 206 2.18 -9.77 -5.66
C VAL A 206 1.23 -10.13 -4.52
N ILE A 207 0.96 -11.42 -4.32
CA ILE A 207 -0.17 -11.88 -3.52
C ILE A 207 0.33 -13.03 -2.65
N ASN A 208 0.17 -12.90 -1.34
CA ASN A 208 0.32 -14.02 -0.40
C ASN A 208 -0.77 -15.07 -0.65
#